data_AF-A0A1C5P8Z5-F1
#
_entry.id   AF-A0A1C5P8Z5-F1
#
_cell.length_a   1.000
_cell.length_b   1.000
_cell.length_c   1.000
_cell.angle_alpha   90.00
_cell.angle_beta   90.00
_cell.angle_gamma   90.00
#
_symmetry.space_group_name_H-M   'P 1'
#
loop_
_entity.id
_entity.type
_entity.pdbx_description
1 polymer ?
#
loop_
_entity_poly.entity_id
_entity_poly.type
_entity_poly.pdbx_seq_one_letter_code
_entity_poly.pdbx_strand_id
1 'polypeptide(L)'
;MSGKSCGKRKRRLGKRGSCGGKRKVRRLVLVPLVTAVVLFSAIFVYLQAVIDPNLEDISRMRAEVLVTRTINRALSELFQEQTVEEDLFLLKKDENGKTELVQANSIAINILLTQLALNLQEAFRTMDEEPLQVPLGALMGSKMLSQTGPCADVVIKPVSVISTDFRTEFDSKAINQTKYKIYIVLKCRVKVMAPFSSRTFDTSSKILLAETVILGDVPDSFVQVPKDDILDVTE
;
A
#
# COMPACT_ATOMS: atom_id res chain seq x y z
N MET A 1 -17.78 49.60 102.31
CA MET A 1 -16.78 50.28 101.45
C MET A 1 -16.73 49.56 100.11
N SER A 2 -16.72 50.32 99.01
CA SER A 2 -16.33 50.01 97.61
C SER A 2 -16.69 48.65 97.00
N GLY A 3 -17.20 48.54 95.78
CA GLY A 3 -17.19 49.46 94.66
C GLY A 3 -17.70 48.75 93.40
N LYS A 4 -18.10 49.55 92.42
CA LYS A 4 -18.80 49.25 91.17
C LYS A 4 -18.04 48.27 90.25
N SER A 5 -18.73 47.54 89.37
CA SER A 5 -18.85 47.94 87.96
C SER A 5 -19.50 46.87 87.06
N CYS A 6 -20.18 47.40 86.06
CA CYS A 6 -20.95 46.83 84.96
C CYS A 6 -20.08 46.07 83.94
N GLY A 7 -20.61 44.97 83.38
CA GLY A 7 -20.00 44.24 82.27
C GLY A 7 -21.03 43.44 81.48
N LYS A 8 -21.36 43.93 80.29
CA LYS A 8 -22.45 43.51 79.40
C LYS A 8 -22.39 42.03 78.97
N ARG A 9 -23.56 41.37 79.02
CA ARG A 9 -23.89 40.16 78.27
C ARG A 9 -23.73 40.39 76.76
N LYS A 10 -22.92 39.58 76.09
CA LYS A 10 -23.12 39.22 74.67
C LYS A 10 -23.20 37.71 74.56
N ARG A 11 -24.38 37.23 74.16
CA ARG A 11 -24.66 35.84 73.86
C ARG A 11 -23.73 35.35 72.74
N ARG A 12 -23.11 34.20 72.98
CA ARG A 12 -22.41 33.40 71.97
C ARG A 12 -23.43 32.92 70.93
N LEU A 13 -23.21 33.26 69.67
CA LEU A 13 -23.81 32.57 68.52
C LEU A 13 -22.67 31.89 67.77
N GLY A 14 -22.56 30.58 67.98
CA GLY A 14 -21.60 29.75 67.27
C GLY A 14 -21.94 29.67 65.79
N LYS A 15 -21.07 30.18 64.92
CA LYS A 15 -21.03 29.79 63.52
C LYS A 15 -20.13 28.56 63.38
N ARG A 16 -20.71 27.36 63.48
CA ARG A 16 -20.10 26.14 62.91
C ARG A 16 -20.27 26.20 61.40
N GLY A 17 -19.32 26.83 60.70
CA GLY A 17 -19.22 26.78 59.25
C GLY A 17 -18.74 25.39 58.81
N SER A 18 -19.65 24.61 58.21
CA SER A 18 -19.38 23.32 57.59
C SER A 18 -18.40 23.46 56.41
N CYS A 19 -17.11 23.22 56.66
CA CYS A 19 -16.07 23.17 55.61
C CYS A 19 -15.88 21.76 55.00
N GLY A 20 -16.72 20.78 55.36
CA GLY A 20 -16.61 19.38 54.89
C GLY A 20 -17.33 19.06 53.57
N GLY A 21 -18.29 19.89 53.14
CA GLY A 21 -19.15 19.59 51.98
C GLY A 21 -18.49 19.84 50.62
N LYS A 22 -17.69 20.91 50.48
CA LYS A 22 -17.09 21.30 49.19
C LYS A 22 -16.06 20.28 48.66
N ARG A 23 -15.34 19.57 49.55
CA ARG A 23 -14.37 18.52 49.17
C ARG A 23 -15.05 17.24 48.71
N LYS A 24 -16.21 16.88 49.28
CA LYS A 24 -16.99 15.69 48.87
C LYS A 24 -17.67 15.91 47.52
N VAL A 25 -18.27 17.08 47.28
CA VAL A 25 -18.89 17.42 45.99
C VAL A 25 -17.83 17.52 44.87
N ARG A 26 -16.66 18.10 45.16
CA ARG A 26 -15.54 18.16 44.19
C ARG A 26 -15.00 16.76 43.87
N ARG A 27 -14.90 15.81 44.81
CA ARG A 27 -14.55 14.41 44.50
C ARG A 27 -15.64 13.67 43.72
N LEU A 28 -16.93 13.94 44.01
CA LEU A 28 -18.05 13.27 43.35
C LEU A 28 -18.15 13.58 41.85
N VAL A 29 -17.72 14.78 41.43
CA VAL A 29 -17.73 15.20 40.01
C VAL A 29 -16.38 14.99 39.33
N LEU A 30 -15.26 15.16 40.05
CA LEU A 30 -13.93 15.09 39.45
C LEU A 30 -13.48 13.64 39.16
N VAL A 31 -13.89 12.67 39.98
CA VAL A 31 -13.59 11.25 39.72
C VAL A 31 -14.26 10.73 38.45
N PRO A 32 -15.58 10.87 38.22
CA PRO A 32 -16.21 10.39 36.98
C PRO A 32 -15.69 11.12 35.74
N LEU A 33 -15.35 12.41 35.86
CA LEU A 33 -14.73 13.18 34.78
C LEU A 33 -13.36 12.60 34.40
N VAL A 34 -12.49 12.36 35.39
CA VAL A 34 -11.16 11.78 35.14
C VAL A 34 -11.29 10.37 34.57
N THR A 35 -12.18 9.53 35.08
CA THR A 35 -12.40 8.19 34.52
C THR A 35 -12.95 8.25 33.10
N ALA A 36 -13.84 9.20 32.78
CA ALA A 36 -14.36 9.37 31.42
C ALA A 36 -13.26 9.82 30.44
N VAL A 37 -12.37 10.72 30.87
CA VAL A 37 -11.21 11.14 30.07
C VAL A 37 -10.24 9.98 29.84
N VAL A 38 -9.96 9.16 30.87
CA VAL A 38 -9.09 7.98 30.74
C VAL A 38 -9.72 6.91 29.84
N LEU A 39 -11.03 6.67 29.94
CA LEU A 39 -11.74 5.76 29.05
C LEU A 39 -11.73 6.26 27.61
N PHE A 40 -11.98 7.55 27.40
CA PHE A 40 -11.96 8.15 26.08
C PHE A 40 -10.58 8.08 25.44
N SER A 41 -9.51 8.39 26.18
CA SER A 41 -8.15 8.27 25.67
C SER A 41 -7.78 6.82 25.37
N ALA A 42 -8.19 5.86 26.21
CA ALA A 42 -7.96 4.44 25.96
C ALA A 42 -8.67 3.95 24.69
N ILE A 43 -9.93 4.34 24.49
CA ILE A 43 -10.70 4.01 23.27
C ILE A 43 -10.05 4.65 22.04
N PHE A 44 -9.60 5.90 22.14
CA PHE A 44 -8.95 6.60 21.04
C PHE A 44 -7.64 5.92 20.61
N VAL A 45 -6.79 5.54 21.57
CA VAL A 45 -5.56 4.79 21.30
C VAL A 45 -5.85 3.42 20.69
N TYR A 46 -6.87 2.71 21.19
CA TYR A 46 -7.30 1.44 20.62
C TYR A 46 -7.79 1.60 19.17
N LEU A 47 -8.61 2.61 18.88
CA LEU A 47 -9.08 2.88 17.52
C LEU A 47 -7.93 3.15 16.55
N GLN A 48 -6.96 3.98 16.95
CA GLN A 48 -5.79 4.27 16.12
C GLN A 48 -4.99 3.00 15.82
N ALA A 49 -4.76 2.16 16.83
CA ALA A 49 -4.01 0.91 16.67
C ALA A 49 -4.69 -0.10 15.73
N VAL A 50 -6.02 -0.05 15.59
CA VAL A 50 -6.78 -0.93 14.69
C VAL A 50 -6.96 -0.32 13.29
N ILE A 51 -7.25 0.98 13.21
CA ILE A 51 -7.55 1.67 11.94
C ILE A 51 -6.30 1.78 11.06
N ASP A 52 -5.16 2.14 11.63
CA ASP A 52 -3.93 2.38 10.87
C ASP A 52 -3.46 1.17 10.02
N PRO A 53 -3.33 -0.06 10.55
CA PRO A 53 -2.90 -1.19 9.73
C PRO A 53 -3.90 -1.54 8.63
N ASN A 54 -5.21 -1.52 8.94
CA ASN A 54 -6.25 -1.84 7.95
C ASN A 54 -6.34 -0.78 6.85
N LEU A 55 -6.16 0.49 7.21
CA LEU A 55 -6.09 1.59 6.24
C LEU A 55 -4.89 1.40 5.31
N GLU A 56 -3.72 1.05 5.84
CA GLU A 56 -2.53 0.81 5.05
C GLU A 56 -2.74 -0.33 4.03
N ASP A 57 -3.30 -1.46 4.47
CA ASP A 57 -3.54 -2.62 3.58
C ASP A 57 -4.52 -2.27 2.45
N ILE A 58 -5.66 -1.67 2.79
CA ILE A 58 -6.66 -1.25 1.80
C ILE A 58 -6.06 -0.25 0.81
N SER A 59 -5.31 0.71 1.33
CA SER A 59 -4.74 1.77 0.49
C SER A 59 -3.59 1.25 -0.37
N ARG A 60 -2.80 0.29 0.10
CA ARG A 60 -1.75 -0.40 -0.67
C ARG A 60 -2.32 -1.14 -1.86
N MET A 61 -3.37 -1.94 -1.65
CA MET A 61 -4.05 -2.64 -2.75
C MET A 61 -4.61 -1.66 -3.79
N ARG A 62 -5.23 -0.56 -3.33
CA ARG A 62 -5.80 0.45 -4.23
C ARG A 62 -4.74 1.24 -5.00
N ALA A 63 -3.64 1.57 -4.32
CA ALA A 63 -2.49 2.19 -4.94
C ALA A 63 -1.84 1.29 -6.00
N GLU A 64 -1.71 -0.01 -5.74
CA GLU A 64 -1.23 -0.98 -6.73
C GLU A 64 -2.10 -0.96 -7.99
N VAL A 65 -3.43 -1.03 -7.83
CA VAL A 65 -4.36 -0.96 -8.96
C VAL A 65 -4.21 0.35 -9.75
N LEU A 66 -4.15 1.49 -9.05
CA LEU A 66 -3.99 2.81 -9.67
C LEU A 66 -2.67 2.93 -10.44
N VAL A 67 -1.56 2.51 -9.82
CA VAL A 67 -0.23 2.55 -10.42
C VAL A 67 -0.18 1.62 -11.63
N THR A 68 -0.61 0.36 -11.51
CA THR A 68 -0.62 -0.58 -12.64
C THR A 68 -1.47 -0.07 -13.81
N ARG A 69 -2.66 0.49 -13.54
CA ARG A 69 -3.50 1.10 -14.59
C ARG A 69 -2.78 2.26 -15.28
N THR A 70 -2.14 3.12 -14.50
CA THR A 70 -1.42 4.29 -15.03
C THR A 70 -0.24 3.87 -15.90
N ILE A 71 0.50 2.85 -15.48
CA ILE A 71 1.60 2.30 -16.26
C ILE A 71 1.10 1.68 -17.56
N ASN A 72 0.06 0.85 -17.51
CA ASN A 72 -0.49 0.24 -18.73
C ASN A 72 -0.97 1.30 -19.73
N ARG A 73 -1.55 2.40 -19.25
CA ARG A 73 -1.93 3.54 -20.08
C ARG A 73 -0.70 4.21 -20.71
N ALA A 74 0.30 4.58 -19.91
CA ALA A 74 1.53 5.23 -20.40
C ALA A 74 2.30 4.35 -21.40
N LEU A 75 2.36 3.04 -21.17
CA LEU A 75 2.93 2.08 -22.11
C LEU A 75 2.13 2.01 -23.42
N SER A 76 0.80 1.98 -23.33
CA SER A 76 -0.07 1.92 -24.51
C SER A 76 0.06 3.17 -25.38
N GLU A 77 0.19 4.35 -24.76
CA GLU A 77 0.42 5.62 -25.45
C GLU A 77 1.79 5.61 -26.17
N LEU A 78 2.84 5.14 -25.49
CA LEU A 78 4.18 5.04 -26.08
C LEU A 78 4.21 4.13 -27.32
N PHE A 79 3.54 2.98 -27.27
CA PHE A 79 3.45 2.07 -28.43
C PHE A 79 2.59 2.58 -29.58
N GLN A 80 1.71 3.56 -29.35
CA GLN A 80 0.91 4.17 -30.42
C GLN A 80 1.68 5.28 -31.14
N GLU A 81 2.53 6.01 -30.43
CA GLU A 81 3.34 7.09 -30.98
C GLU A 81 4.56 6.57 -31.75
N GLN A 82 5.16 5.47 -31.28
CA GLN A 82 6.21 4.79 -32.02
C GLN A 82 5.61 3.84 -33.05
N THR A 83 5.74 4.20 -34.33
CA THR A 83 5.64 3.25 -35.44
C THR A 83 6.70 2.18 -35.18
N VAL A 84 6.27 0.99 -34.77
CA VAL A 84 7.08 -0.12 -34.24
C VAL A 84 8.23 -0.46 -35.20
N GLU A 85 9.43 0.04 -34.92
CA GLU A 85 10.68 -0.32 -35.62
C GLU A 85 11.78 -0.78 -34.64
N GLU A 86 11.57 -0.67 -33.32
CA GLU A 86 12.54 -1.12 -32.32
C GLU A 86 12.39 -2.62 -32.01
N ASP A 87 13.25 -3.44 -32.60
CA ASP A 87 13.35 -4.86 -32.27
C ASP A 87 13.97 -5.01 -30.86
N LEU A 88 13.11 -5.38 -29.89
CA LEU A 88 13.51 -5.63 -28.49
C LEU A 88 14.35 -6.90 -28.36
N PHE A 89 14.40 -7.73 -29.41
CA PHE A 89 15.28 -8.87 -29.52
C PHE A 89 16.31 -8.65 -30.64
N LEU A 90 17.57 -8.99 -30.37
CA LEU A 90 18.61 -9.09 -31.39
C LEU A 90 18.69 -10.55 -31.81
N LEU A 91 18.27 -10.86 -33.04
CA LEU A 91 18.37 -12.20 -33.62
C LEU A 91 19.56 -12.28 -34.57
N LYS A 92 20.48 -13.21 -34.30
CA LYS A 92 21.54 -13.60 -35.23
C LYS A 92 21.22 -14.98 -35.78
N LYS A 93 21.15 -15.09 -37.10
CA LYS A 93 20.95 -16.35 -37.82
C LYS A 93 22.29 -16.85 -38.37
N ASP A 94 22.41 -18.16 -38.49
CA ASP A 94 23.52 -18.82 -39.20
C ASP A 94 23.35 -18.72 -40.72
N GLU A 95 24.34 -19.23 -41.47
CA GLU A 95 24.33 -19.25 -42.94
C GLU A 95 23.17 -20.06 -43.54
N ASN A 96 22.56 -20.96 -42.75
CA ASN A 96 21.42 -21.79 -43.14
C ASN A 96 20.07 -21.17 -42.72
N GLY A 97 20.07 -19.98 -42.12
CA GLY A 97 18.89 -19.28 -41.65
C GLY A 97 18.34 -19.76 -40.29
N LYS A 98 19.04 -20.68 -39.60
CA LYS A 98 18.70 -21.13 -38.24
C LYS A 98 19.15 -20.08 -37.23
N THR A 99 18.30 -19.80 -36.23
CA THR A 99 18.62 -18.83 -35.18
C THR A 99 19.76 -19.36 -34.31
N GLU A 100 20.93 -18.73 -34.39
CA GLU A 100 22.12 -19.07 -33.60
C GLU A 100 22.04 -18.42 -32.21
N LEU A 101 21.52 -17.19 -32.15
CA LEU A 101 21.53 -16.37 -30.94
C LEU A 101 20.31 -15.46 -30.90
N VAL A 102 19.68 -15.41 -29.72
CA VAL A 102 18.65 -14.43 -29.37
C VAL A 102 19.12 -13.69 -28.12
N GLN A 103 19.24 -12.37 -28.21
CA GLN A 103 19.58 -11.51 -27.07
C GLN A 103 18.53 -10.43 -26.89
N ALA A 104 18.41 -9.91 -25.67
CA ALA A 104 17.61 -8.72 -25.45
C ALA A 104 18.38 -7.50 -25.96
N ASN A 105 17.72 -6.62 -26.73
CA ASN A 105 18.30 -5.37 -27.17
C ASN A 105 18.32 -4.37 -25.99
N SER A 106 19.32 -4.48 -25.13
CA SER A 106 19.42 -3.63 -23.94
C SER A 106 19.44 -2.13 -24.26
N ILE A 107 19.94 -1.72 -25.44
CA ILE A 107 19.95 -0.32 -25.85
C ILE A 107 18.51 0.17 -26.09
N ALA A 108 17.76 -0.54 -26.95
CA ALA A 108 16.36 -0.21 -27.23
C ALA A 108 15.50 -0.24 -25.96
N ILE A 109 15.67 -1.28 -25.14
CA ILE A 109 14.92 -1.42 -23.88
C ILE A 109 15.21 -0.26 -22.92
N ASN A 110 16.46 0.19 -22.79
CA ASN A 110 16.78 1.32 -21.90
C ASN A 110 16.24 2.66 -22.42
N ILE A 111 16.22 2.87 -23.74
CA ILE A 111 15.60 4.05 -24.36
C ILE A 111 14.09 4.05 -24.05
N LEU A 112 13.43 2.93 -24.30
CA LEU A 112 12.02 2.71 -23.98
C LEU A 112 11.72 2.95 -22.49
N LEU A 113 12.51 2.35 -21.59
CA LEU A 113 12.36 2.52 -20.15
C LEU A 113 12.51 3.98 -19.72
N THR A 114 13.47 4.70 -20.31
CA THR A 114 13.70 6.13 -20.03
C THR A 114 12.50 6.96 -20.45
N GLN A 115 11.98 6.74 -21.66
CA GLN A 115 10.80 7.45 -22.15
C GLN A 115 9.55 7.14 -21.31
N LEU A 116 9.35 5.85 -20.97
CA LEU A 116 8.26 5.44 -20.09
C LEU A 116 8.36 6.10 -18.72
N ALA A 117 9.57 6.17 -18.14
CA ALA A 117 9.79 6.82 -16.85
C ALA A 117 9.41 8.31 -16.88
N LEU A 118 9.78 9.02 -17.96
CA LEU A 118 9.42 10.43 -18.17
C LEU A 118 7.91 10.60 -18.32
N ASN A 119 7.26 9.79 -19.15
CA ASN A 119 5.80 9.83 -19.36
C ASN A 119 5.05 9.53 -18.04
N LEU A 120 5.50 8.53 -17.29
CA LEU A 120 4.94 8.20 -15.97
C LEU A 120 5.13 9.32 -14.95
N GLN A 121 6.31 9.95 -14.93
CA GLN A 121 6.57 11.05 -14.00
C GLN A 121 5.65 12.24 -14.28
N GLU A 122 5.38 12.54 -15.56
CA GLU A 122 4.45 13.59 -15.93
C GLU A 122 2.98 13.19 -15.67
N ALA A 123 2.62 11.94 -15.95
CA ALA A 123 1.30 11.41 -15.61
C ALA A 123 1.03 11.48 -14.10
N PHE A 124 2.01 11.16 -13.25
CA PHE A 124 1.88 11.27 -11.79
C PHE A 124 1.79 12.72 -11.32
N ARG A 125 2.49 13.65 -11.99
CA ARG A 125 2.45 15.08 -11.67
C ARG A 125 1.09 15.71 -11.99
N THR A 126 0.52 15.34 -13.14
CA THR A 126 -0.73 15.89 -13.67
C THR A 126 -1.97 15.14 -13.19
N MET A 127 -1.81 13.96 -12.60
CA MET A 127 -2.91 13.17 -12.05
C MET A 127 -3.57 13.91 -10.88
N ASP A 128 -4.90 14.08 -11.02
CA ASP A 128 -5.76 14.56 -9.95
C ASP A 128 -5.77 13.60 -8.77
N GLU A 129 -6.04 14.13 -7.59
CA GLU A 129 -6.25 13.33 -6.40
C GLU A 129 -7.48 12.42 -6.59
N GLU A 130 -7.29 11.11 -6.46
CA GLU A 130 -8.40 10.14 -6.53
C GLU A 130 -8.96 9.93 -5.10
N PRO A 131 -10.13 10.49 -4.76
CA PRO A 131 -10.76 10.25 -3.47
C PRO A 131 -11.35 8.84 -3.44
N LEU A 132 -11.00 8.10 -2.41
CA LEU A 132 -11.51 6.78 -2.09
C LEU A 132 -12.31 6.85 -0.80
N GLN A 133 -13.59 6.51 -0.88
CA GLN A 133 -14.42 6.37 0.32
C GLN A 133 -14.24 4.97 0.91
N VAL A 134 -13.73 4.91 2.14
CA VAL A 134 -13.55 3.65 2.87
C VAL A 134 -14.49 3.63 4.07
N PRO A 135 -15.42 2.65 4.16
CA PRO A 135 -16.31 2.52 5.32
C PRO A 135 -15.50 2.41 6.62
N LEU A 136 -15.88 3.17 7.64
CA LEU A 136 -15.18 3.13 8.94
C LEU A 136 -15.23 1.73 9.55
N GLY A 137 -16.32 0.99 9.35
CA GLY A 137 -16.42 -0.40 9.79
C GLY A 137 -15.38 -1.32 9.15
N ALA A 138 -14.99 -1.07 7.90
CA ALA A 138 -13.91 -1.80 7.23
C ALA A 138 -12.54 -1.48 7.85
N LEU A 139 -12.28 -0.20 8.15
CA LEU A 139 -11.06 0.23 8.85
C LEU A 139 -10.96 -0.33 10.27
N MET A 140 -12.10 -0.52 10.94
CA MET A 140 -12.16 -1.13 12.27
C MET A 140 -12.09 -2.67 12.24
N GLY A 141 -12.00 -3.30 11.05
CA GLY A 141 -11.99 -4.76 10.90
C GLY A 141 -13.35 -5.44 11.13
N SER A 142 -14.45 -4.68 11.18
CA SER A 142 -15.79 -5.22 11.40
C SER A 142 -16.39 -5.72 10.10
N LYS A 143 -16.61 -7.04 9.99
CA LYS A 143 -17.28 -7.65 8.83
C LYS A 143 -18.73 -7.22 8.67
N MET A 144 -19.42 -6.93 9.78
CA MET A 144 -20.82 -6.51 9.76
C MET A 144 -20.97 -5.05 9.30
N LEU A 145 -20.01 -4.18 9.66
CA LEU A 145 -20.06 -2.75 9.36
C LEU A 145 -19.18 -2.37 8.15
N SER A 146 -18.55 -3.34 7.48
CA SER A 146 -17.70 -3.06 6.32
C SER A 146 -18.47 -2.59 5.09
N GLN A 147 -19.79 -2.78 5.06
CA GLN A 147 -20.66 -2.41 3.93
C GLN A 147 -21.71 -1.34 4.28
N THR A 148 -21.71 -0.83 5.52
CA THR A 148 -22.76 0.08 6.01
C THR A 148 -22.17 1.14 6.94
N GLY A 149 -22.76 2.34 6.94
CA GLY A 149 -22.39 3.41 7.88
C GLY A 149 -21.52 4.50 7.24
N PRO A 150 -20.88 5.34 8.08
CA PRO A 150 -20.08 6.46 7.61
C PRO A 150 -18.76 5.99 6.96
N CYS A 151 -18.32 6.74 5.94
CA CYS A 151 -17.06 6.53 5.26
C CYS A 151 -16.01 7.58 5.69
N ALA A 152 -14.74 7.20 5.64
CA ALA A 152 -13.62 8.12 5.64
C ALA A 152 -13.17 8.38 4.20
N ASP A 153 -12.91 9.65 3.89
CA ASP A 153 -12.30 10.06 2.63
C ASP A 153 -10.80 9.84 2.68
N VAL A 154 -10.29 8.97 1.82
CA VAL A 154 -8.88 8.63 1.71
C VAL A 154 -8.41 9.05 0.32
N VAL A 155 -7.38 9.86 0.23
CA VAL A 155 -6.80 10.28 -1.04
C VAL A 155 -5.55 9.46 -1.31
N ILE A 156 -5.47 8.87 -2.50
CA ILE A 156 -4.31 8.11 -2.95
C ILE A 156 -3.68 8.87 -4.12
N LYS A 157 -2.38 9.14 -4.03
CA LYS A 157 -1.65 9.87 -5.06
C LYS A 157 -0.26 9.28 -5.30
N PRO A 158 0.05 8.80 -6.52
CA PRO A 158 1.42 8.50 -6.92
C PRO A 158 2.29 9.77 -6.84
N VAL A 159 3.48 9.66 -6.25
CA VAL A 159 4.37 10.81 -6.02
C VAL A 159 5.54 10.78 -7.00
N SER A 160 6.18 9.62 -7.16
CA SER A 160 7.40 9.52 -7.96
C SER A 160 7.61 8.12 -8.49
N VAL A 161 8.29 8.04 -9.64
CA VAL A 161 8.92 6.80 -10.11
C VAL A 161 10.28 6.69 -9.42
N ILE A 162 10.49 5.61 -8.65
CA ILE A 162 11.74 5.40 -7.88
C ILE A 162 12.80 4.76 -8.76
N SER A 163 12.41 3.72 -9.50
CA SER A 163 13.32 2.99 -10.39
C SER A 163 12.55 2.28 -11.50
N THR A 164 13.18 2.20 -12.66
CA THR A 164 12.70 1.46 -13.83
C THR A 164 13.80 0.49 -14.26
N ASP A 165 13.49 -0.80 -14.32
CA ASP A 165 14.44 -1.85 -14.70
C ASP A 165 13.75 -2.87 -15.60
N PHE A 166 14.53 -3.71 -16.28
CA PHE A 166 14.00 -4.86 -17.01
C PHE A 166 14.62 -6.17 -16.53
N ARG A 167 13.85 -7.24 -16.65
CA ARG A 167 14.28 -8.61 -16.36
C ARG A 167 13.94 -9.50 -17.53
N THR A 168 14.74 -10.52 -17.73
CA THR A 168 14.49 -11.50 -18.76
C THR A 168 14.36 -12.90 -18.15
N GLU A 169 13.47 -13.70 -18.72
CA GLU A 169 13.15 -15.05 -18.23
C GLU A 169 13.06 -16.01 -19.42
N PHE A 170 13.68 -17.19 -19.29
CA PHE A 170 13.52 -18.30 -20.21
C PHE A 170 12.53 -19.32 -19.62
N ASP A 171 11.55 -19.76 -20.40
CA ASP A 171 10.49 -20.67 -19.99
C ASP A 171 10.33 -21.80 -21.02
N SER A 172 10.91 -22.96 -20.72
CA SER A 172 10.91 -24.16 -21.58
C SER A 172 9.74 -25.07 -21.21
N LYS A 173 8.51 -24.72 -21.64
CA LYS A 173 7.30 -25.52 -21.36
C LYS A 173 7.01 -26.62 -22.39
N ALA A 174 7.79 -26.72 -23.46
CA ALA A 174 7.60 -27.69 -24.54
C ALA A 174 8.93 -28.34 -24.94
N ILE A 175 8.82 -29.51 -25.56
CA ILE A 175 9.96 -30.42 -25.86
C ILE A 175 11.02 -29.75 -26.76
N ASN A 176 10.62 -28.78 -27.59
CA ASN A 176 11.50 -28.11 -28.55
C ASN A 176 11.25 -26.59 -28.62
N GLN A 177 10.67 -25.98 -27.59
CA GLN A 177 10.34 -24.56 -27.58
C GLN A 177 10.69 -23.93 -26.25
N THR A 178 11.49 -22.86 -26.33
CA THR A 178 11.81 -22.01 -25.18
C THR A 178 11.23 -20.63 -25.42
N LYS A 179 10.37 -20.17 -24.52
CA LYS A 179 9.91 -18.77 -24.52
C LYS A 179 10.96 -17.90 -23.87
N TYR A 180 11.39 -16.84 -24.55
CA TYR A 180 12.23 -15.82 -23.97
C TYR A 180 11.39 -14.55 -23.76
N LYS A 181 11.23 -14.16 -22.49
CA LYS A 181 10.33 -13.08 -22.05
C LYS A 181 11.16 -11.93 -21.52
N ILE A 182 10.76 -10.70 -21.87
CA ILE A 182 11.28 -9.46 -21.31
C ILE A 182 10.17 -8.84 -20.47
N TYR A 183 10.48 -8.56 -19.21
CA TYR A 183 9.60 -7.90 -18.27
C TYR A 183 10.16 -6.54 -17.90
N ILE A 184 9.30 -5.54 -17.78
CA ILE A 184 9.62 -4.29 -17.09
C ILE A 184 9.26 -4.45 -15.60
N VAL A 185 10.16 -4.01 -14.73
CA VAL A 185 9.96 -3.92 -13.28
C VAL A 185 10.02 -2.45 -12.88
N LEU A 186 8.88 -1.93 -12.46
CA LEU A 186 8.75 -0.54 -12.01
C LEU A 186 8.58 -0.51 -10.51
N LYS A 187 9.24 0.45 -9.87
CA LYS A 187 9.01 0.80 -8.46
C LYS A 187 8.57 2.25 -8.38
N CYS A 188 7.47 2.49 -7.69
CA CYS A 188 6.88 3.82 -7.55
C CYS A 188 6.59 4.10 -6.07
N ARG A 189 6.65 5.38 -5.69
CA ARG A 189 6.23 5.84 -4.37
C ARG A 189 4.82 6.39 -4.45
N VAL A 190 3.97 5.96 -3.54
CA VAL A 190 2.59 6.45 -3.41
C VAL A 190 2.40 7.07 -2.03
N LYS A 191 1.67 8.18 -1.99
CA LYS A 191 1.24 8.84 -0.77
C LYS A 191 -0.24 8.61 -0.57
N VAL A 192 -0.60 8.25 0.66
CA VAL A 192 -1.97 8.05 1.10
C VAL A 192 -2.26 9.04 2.20
N MET A 193 -3.35 9.78 2.04
CA MET A 193 -3.76 10.84 2.95
C MET A 193 -5.17 10.54 3.43
N ALA A 194 -5.33 10.33 4.72
CA ALA A 194 -6.60 10.12 5.40
C ALA A 194 -6.80 11.20 6.48
N PRO A 195 -8.02 11.38 7.02
CA PRO A 195 -8.31 12.45 7.98
C PRO A 195 -7.48 12.34 9.27
N PHE A 196 -7.01 11.13 9.60
CA PHE A 196 -6.30 10.83 10.85
C PHE A 196 -4.81 10.55 10.66
N SER A 197 -4.35 10.28 9.43
CA SER A 197 -2.94 9.95 9.15
C SER A 197 -2.58 10.15 7.67
N SER A 198 -1.31 10.48 7.41
CA SER A 198 -0.73 10.50 6.06
C SER A 198 0.49 9.60 6.04
N ARG A 199 0.57 8.68 5.09
CA ARG A 199 1.66 7.71 4.96
C ARG A 199 2.15 7.63 3.52
N THR A 200 3.39 7.20 3.35
CA THR A 200 3.98 6.92 2.03
C THR A 200 4.51 5.50 2.01
N PHE A 201 4.24 4.77 0.94
CA PHE A 201 4.80 3.43 0.73
C PHE A 201 5.24 3.26 -0.72
N ASP A 202 6.11 2.28 -0.91
CA ASP A 202 6.66 1.92 -2.21
C ASP A 202 5.87 0.72 -2.75
N THR A 203 5.47 0.78 -4.02
CA THR A 203 4.79 -0.30 -4.74
C THR A 203 5.63 -0.73 -5.94
N SER A 204 5.48 -1.97 -6.37
CA SER A 204 6.19 -2.51 -7.53
C SER A 204 5.23 -3.20 -8.49
N SER A 205 5.40 -2.91 -9.78
CA SER A 205 4.62 -3.53 -10.86
C SER A 205 5.56 -4.25 -11.82
N LYS A 206 5.22 -5.51 -12.16
CA LYS A 206 5.93 -6.33 -13.17
C LYS A 206 5.03 -6.47 -14.39
N ILE A 207 5.51 -6.04 -15.56
CA ILE A 207 4.74 -6.01 -16.80
C ILE A 207 5.48 -6.77 -17.88
N LEU A 208 4.80 -7.69 -18.58
CA LEU A 208 5.38 -8.37 -19.75
C LEU A 208 5.48 -7.37 -20.89
N LEU A 209 6.69 -7.13 -21.37
CA LEU A 209 6.95 -6.19 -22.44
C LEU A 209 6.95 -6.87 -23.81
N ALA A 210 7.70 -7.96 -23.93
CA ALA A 210 7.84 -8.70 -25.17
C ALA A 210 8.16 -10.17 -24.87
N GLU A 211 7.76 -11.05 -25.76
CA GLU A 211 8.18 -12.44 -25.74
C GLU A 211 8.48 -12.94 -27.16
N THR A 212 9.46 -13.84 -27.26
CA THR A 212 9.77 -14.56 -28.50
C THR A 212 9.90 -16.06 -28.22
N VAL A 213 9.61 -16.87 -29.22
CA VAL A 213 9.71 -18.33 -29.14
C VAL A 213 10.95 -18.79 -29.89
N ILE A 214 11.86 -19.40 -29.14
CA ILE A 214 13.06 -20.03 -29.69
C ILE A 214 12.72 -21.49 -30.00
N LEU A 215 12.74 -21.84 -31.28
CA LEU A 215 12.54 -23.19 -31.78
C LEU A 215 13.86 -23.96 -31.67
N GLY A 216 13.86 -25.03 -30.88
CA GLY A 216 14.93 -26.03 -30.82
C GLY A 216 14.62 -27.23 -31.72
N ASP A 217 15.60 -28.11 -31.87
CA ASP A 217 15.41 -29.38 -32.58
C ASP A 217 14.55 -30.34 -31.74
N VAL A 218 13.70 -31.15 -32.39
CA VAL A 218 12.89 -32.17 -31.72
C VAL A 218 13.81 -33.38 -31.43
N PRO A 219 13.91 -33.87 -30.17
CA PRO A 219 14.69 -35.06 -29.86
C PRO A 219 14.03 -36.33 -30.40
N ASP A 220 14.83 -37.30 -30.83
CA ASP A 220 14.36 -38.57 -31.41
C ASP A 220 13.57 -39.46 -30.41
N SER A 221 13.66 -39.20 -29.11
CA SER A 221 12.93 -39.92 -28.05
C SER A 221 12.73 -39.05 -26.82
N PHE A 222 11.54 -39.08 -26.21
CA PHE A 222 11.17 -38.33 -25.00
C PHE A 222 10.39 -39.22 -24.02
N VAL A 223 10.83 -39.25 -22.76
CA VAL A 223 10.11 -39.90 -21.65
C VAL A 223 9.81 -38.84 -20.60
N GLN A 224 8.52 -38.55 -20.38
CA GLN A 224 8.07 -37.63 -19.35
C GLN A 224 7.75 -38.41 -18.08
N VAL A 225 8.59 -38.29 -17.05
CA VAL A 225 8.32 -38.92 -15.75
C VAL A 225 7.54 -37.93 -14.88
N PRO A 226 6.30 -38.27 -14.46
CA PRO A 226 5.54 -37.46 -13.50
C PRO A 226 6.29 -37.37 -12.17
N LYS A 227 6.30 -36.18 -11.55
CA LYS A 227 6.99 -35.95 -10.27
C LYS A 227 6.40 -36.74 -9.09
N ASP A 228 5.16 -37.20 -9.22
CA ASP A 228 4.41 -37.81 -8.13
C ASP A 228 4.72 -39.32 -7.91
N ASP A 229 5.48 -39.95 -8.83
CA ASP A 229 5.78 -41.40 -8.80
C ASP A 229 7.23 -41.74 -8.40
N ILE A 230 8.00 -40.79 -7.85
CA ILE A 230 9.45 -40.98 -7.63
C ILE A 230 9.79 -41.71 -6.31
N LEU A 231 8.82 -42.08 -5.47
CA LEU A 231 9.12 -42.71 -4.18
C LEU A 231 8.22 -43.93 -3.89
N ASP A 232 8.61 -45.10 -4.43
CA ASP A 232 8.38 -46.38 -3.74
C ASP A 232 9.34 -47.50 -4.21
N VAL A 233 10.64 -47.21 -4.27
CA VAL A 233 11.65 -48.24 -4.60
C VAL A 233 12.88 -48.14 -3.69
N THR A 234 12.64 -48.22 -2.38
CA THR A 234 13.61 -48.77 -1.42
C THR A 234 12.82 -49.42 -0.27
N GLU A 235 12.44 -50.68 -0.45
CA GLU A 235 12.45 -51.67 0.65
C GLU A 235 13.84 -52.32 0.72
#